data_AF-A0A9W6ILX8-F1
#
_entry.id   AF-A0A9W6ILX8-F1
#
_cell.length_a   1.000
_cell.length_b   1.000
_cell.length_c   1.000
_cell.angle_alpha   90.00
_cell.angle_beta   90.00
_cell.angle_gamma   90.00
#
_symmetry.space_group_name_H-M   'P 1'
#
loop_
_entity.id
_entity.type
_entity.pdbx_description
1 polymer ?
#
loop_
_entity_poly.entity_id
_entity_poly.type
_entity_poly.pdbx_seq_one_letter_code
_entity_poly.pdbx_strand_id
1 'polypeptide(L)'
;MFKQTIRFERAQDAYVFDRHMTDFLRLCDKETAQGDDEACVFTTRLEDDHVHIRVVQTDSADLLGRFLAYLSVHDFPPATETGFRKERYYL
;
A
#
# COMPACT_ATOMS: atom_id res chain seq x y z
N MET A 1 -1.84 -13.09 9.78
CA MET A 1 -1.55 -12.67 8.40
C MET A 1 -2.60 -11.66 7.98
N PHE A 2 -2.17 -10.43 7.75
CA PHE A 2 -2.97 -9.28 7.38
C PHE A 2 -2.84 -9.06 5.87
N LYS A 3 -3.95 -8.70 5.23
CA LYS A 3 -4.02 -8.52 3.79
C LYS A 3 -4.80 -7.25 3.50
N GLN A 4 -4.29 -6.44 2.59
CA GLN A 4 -5.00 -5.30 2.04
C GLN A 4 -5.04 -5.44 0.52
N THR A 5 -6.24 -5.39 -0.05
CA THR A 5 -6.43 -5.31 -1.50
C THR A 5 -6.73 -3.87 -1.87
N ILE A 6 -6.04 -3.34 -2.88
CA ILE A 6 -6.14 -1.96 -3.31
C ILE A 6 -6.39 -1.97 -4.81
N ARG A 7 -7.42 -1.24 -5.25
CA ARG A 7 -7.85 -1.17 -6.63
C ARG A 7 -7.58 0.23 -7.17
N PHE A 8 -6.99 0.29 -8.36
CA PHE A 8 -6.71 1.52 -9.08
C PHE A 8 -7.40 1.49 -10.45
N GLU A 9 -8.09 2.59 -10.77
CA GLU A 9 -8.71 2.79 -12.08
C GLU A 9 -7.68 3.27 -13.13
N ARG A 10 -6.58 3.88 -12.67
CA ARG A 10 -5.51 4.39 -13.54
C ARG A 10 -4.23 3.62 -13.28
N ALA A 11 -3.59 3.18 -14.36
CA ALA A 11 -2.25 2.56 -14.31
C ALA A 11 -1.23 3.43 -13.58
N GLN A 12 -1.32 4.76 -13.77
CA GLN A 12 -0.44 5.73 -13.14
C GLN A 12 -0.51 5.68 -11.61
N ASP A 13 -1.72 5.57 -11.04
CA ASP A 13 -1.90 5.55 -9.60
C ASP A 13 -1.35 4.25 -9.00
N ALA A 14 -1.53 3.13 -9.71
CA ALA A 14 -0.92 1.84 -9.34
C ALA A 14 0.62 1.88 -9.37
N TYR A 15 1.20 2.58 -10.35
CA TYR A 15 2.66 2.78 -10.43
C TYR A 15 3.18 3.67 -9.30
N VAL A 16 2.47 4.75 -8.98
CA VAL A 16 2.81 5.63 -7.86
C VAL A 16 2.73 4.85 -6.53
N PHE A 17 1.71 4.00 -6.37
CA PHE A 17 1.62 3.09 -5.23
C PHE A 17 2.83 2.16 -5.12
N ASP A 18 3.24 1.52 -6.22
CA ASP A 18 4.40 0.61 -6.24
C ASP A 18 5.67 1.34 -5.76
N ARG A 19 5.79 2.62 -6.10
CA ARG A 19 6.91 3.47 -5.68
C ARG A 19 6.86 3.78 -4.18
N HIS A 20 5.70 4.16 -3.67
CA HIS A 20 5.46 4.35 -2.23
C HIS A 20 5.73 3.09 -1.41
N MET A 21 5.30 1.93 -1.88
CA MET A 21 5.59 0.64 -1.25
C MET A 21 7.10 0.40 -1.15
N THR A 22 7.82 0.62 -2.26
CA THR A 22 9.28 0.44 -2.30
C THR A 22 10.00 1.40 -1.35
N ASP A 23 9.59 2.66 -1.33
CA ASP A 23 10.22 3.69 -0.49
C ASP A 23 9.91 3.48 1.00
N PHE A 24 8.71 2.99 1.32
CA PHE A 24 8.35 2.58 2.68
C PHE A 24 9.18 1.39 3.17
N LEU A 25 9.33 0.33 2.37
CA LEU A 25 10.15 -0.82 2.75
C LEU A 25 11.61 -0.43 3.00
N ARG A 26 12.17 0.44 2.15
CA ARG A 26 13.52 0.98 2.37
C ARG A 26 13.66 1.83 3.63
N LEU A 27 12.58 2.49 4.06
CA LEU A 27 12.56 3.22 5.33
C LEU A 27 12.58 2.23 6.49
N CYS A 28 11.75 1.18 6.43
CA CYS A 28 11.72 0.12 7.42
C CYS A 28 13.10 -0.55 7.56
N ASP A 29 13.75 -0.93 6.46
CA ASP A 29 15.09 -1.57 6.48
C ASP A 29 16.16 -0.69 7.16
N LYS A 30 16.05 0.64 7.05
CA LYS A 30 16.96 1.58 7.72
C LYS A 30 16.69 1.68 9.21
N GLU A 31 15.46 1.45 9.65
CA GLU A 31 15.03 1.51 11.04
C GLU A 31 15.23 0.17 11.78
N THR A 32 15.09 -0.97 11.09
CA THR A 32 15.24 -2.33 11.65
C THR A 32 16.69 -2.79 11.80
N ALA A 33 17.69 -1.98 11.45
CA ALA A 33 19.10 -2.25 11.74
C ALA A 33 19.41 -2.46 13.25
N GLN A 34 18.41 -2.26 14.12
CA GLN A 34 18.42 -2.57 15.55
C GLN A 34 17.49 -3.75 15.93
N GLY A 35 17.46 -4.82 15.14
CA GLY A 35 17.21 -6.17 15.66
C GLY A 35 15.77 -6.55 16.05
N ASP A 36 14.76 -5.90 15.48
CA ASP A 36 13.35 -6.33 15.62
C ASP A 36 12.92 -7.27 14.49
N ASP A 37 12.01 -8.18 14.83
CA ASP A 37 11.44 -9.27 14.03
C ASP A 37 11.17 -8.85 12.56
N GLU A 38 11.79 -9.56 11.60
CA GLU A 38 11.67 -9.27 10.17
C GLU A 38 10.25 -9.64 9.69
N ALA A 39 9.36 -8.65 9.66
CA ALA A 39 8.02 -8.81 9.11
C ALA A 39 8.08 -9.13 7.61
N CYS A 40 7.44 -10.22 7.21
CA CYS A 40 7.41 -10.62 5.81
C CYS A 40 6.36 -9.80 5.05
N VAL A 41 6.72 -9.28 3.87
CA VAL A 41 5.78 -8.59 2.97
C VAL A 41 5.75 -9.26 1.61
N PHE A 42 4.54 -9.61 1.19
CA PHE A 42 4.25 -10.16 -0.12
C PHE A 42 3.38 -9.17 -0.88
N THR A 43 3.77 -8.87 -2.11
CA THR A 43 2.96 -8.05 -3.01
C THR A 43 2.58 -8.86 -4.25
N THR A 44 1.33 -8.70 -4.70
CA THR A 44 0.87 -9.29 -5.96
C THR A 44 0.23 -8.20 -6.81
N ARG A 45 0.56 -8.22 -8.10
CA ARG A 45 -0.02 -7.35 -9.12
C ARG A 45 -0.99 -8.17 -9.95
N LEU A 46 -2.22 -7.69 -10.08
CA LEU A 46 -3.22 -8.26 -10.97
C LEU A 46 -3.69 -7.15 -11.91
N GLU A 47 -3.79 -7.47 -13.19
CA GLU A 47 -4.30 -6.59 -14.24
C GLU A 47 -5.50 -7.27 -14.88
N ASP A 48 -6.65 -6.60 -14.85
CA ASP A 48 -7.91 -7.11 -15.40
C ASP A 48 -8.57 -6.02 -16.24
N ASP A 49 -8.47 -6.14 -17.57
CA ASP A 49 -8.90 -5.22 -18.63
C ASP A 49 -8.51 -3.74 -18.46
N HIS A 50 -9.08 -3.06 -17.46
CA HIS A 50 -8.88 -1.64 -17.14
C HIS A 50 -8.66 -1.37 -15.64
N VAL A 51 -8.42 -2.42 -14.87
CA VAL A 51 -8.29 -2.38 -13.43
C VAL A 51 -6.92 -2.85 -13.04
N HIS A 52 -6.23 -2.03 -12.25
CA HIS A 52 -4.94 -2.39 -11.68
C HIS A 52 -5.13 -2.68 -10.20
N ILE A 53 -4.91 -3.93 -9.80
CA ILE A 53 -5.07 -4.37 -8.41
C ILE A 53 -3.69 -4.63 -7.81
N ARG A 54 -3.53 -4.19 -6.56
CA ARG A 54 -2.38 -4.51 -5.72
C ARG A 54 -2.88 -5.20 -4.47
N VAL A 55 -2.29 -6.35 -4.18
CA VAL A 55 -2.51 -7.05 -2.92
C VAL A 55 -1.24 -6.90 -2.12
N VAL A 56 -1.34 -6.35 -0.91
CA VAL A 56 -0.28 -6.33 0.09
C VAL A 56 -0.65 -7.31 1.18
N GLN A 57 0.25 -8.23 1.50
CA GLN A 57 0.05 -9.23 2.53
C GLN A 57 1.27 -9.26 3.43
N THR A 58 1.04 -9.26 4.74
CA THR A 58 2.11 -9.31 5.74
C THR A 58 1.68 -10.13 6.95
N ASP A 59 2.63 -10.68 7.69
CA ASP A 59 2.40 -11.30 8.98
C ASP A 59 2.29 -10.27 10.12
N SER A 60 2.74 -9.02 9.93
CA SER A 60 2.74 -7.96 10.94
C SER A 60 1.59 -6.96 10.76
N ALA A 61 0.72 -6.87 11.76
CA ALA A 61 -0.36 -5.87 11.81
C ALA A 61 0.21 -4.45 11.90
N ASP A 62 1.29 -4.31 12.67
CA ASP A 62 1.96 -3.04 12.91
C ASP A 62 2.57 -2.51 11.61
N LEU A 63 3.26 -3.36 10.85
CA LEU A 63 3.84 -2.98 9.57
C LEU A 63 2.77 -2.51 8.58
N LEU A 64 1.63 -3.23 8.51
CA LEU A 64 0.52 -2.82 7.67
C LEU A 64 -0.07 -1.48 8.13
N GLY A 65 -0.25 -1.29 9.44
CA GLY A 65 -0.74 -0.04 10.01
C GLY A 65 0.19 1.15 9.70
N ARG A 66 1.50 0.96 9.86
CA ARG A 66 2.53 1.94 9.53
C ARG A 66 2.55 2.27 8.04
N PHE A 67 2.37 1.28 7.17
CA PHE A 67 2.29 1.50 5.74
C PHE A 67 1.06 2.34 5.36
N LEU A 68 -0.11 2.04 5.93
CA LEU A 68 -1.32 2.82 5.71
C LEU A 68 -1.19 4.26 6.23
N ALA A 69 -0.54 4.46 7.38
CA ALA A 69 -0.23 5.78 7.91
C ALA A 69 0.75 6.54 7.00
N TYR A 70 1.80 5.88 6.50
CA TYR A 70 2.74 6.44 5.54
C TYR A 70 2.02 6.94 4.27
N LEU A 71 1.12 6.14 3.69
CA LEU A 71 0.34 6.54 2.52
C LEU A 71 -0.53 7.77 2.82
N SER A 72 -1.17 7.81 3.99
CA SER A 72 -2.00 8.96 4.39
C SER A 72 -1.20 10.26 4.53
N VAL A 73 0.07 10.20 4.97
CA VAL A 73 0.94 11.38 5.08
C VAL A 73 1.39 11.88 3.71
N HIS A 74 1.45 11.00 2.71
CA HIS A 74 1.84 11.32 1.34
C HIS A 74 0.65 11.62 0.44
N ASP A 75 -0.53 11.92 1.03
CA ASP A 75 -1.79 12.16 0.33
C ASP A 75 -2.11 11.08 -0.71
N PHE A 76 -1.84 9.82 -0.38
CA PHE A 76 -2.09 8.68 -1.26
C PHE A 76 -3.23 7.78 -0.73
N PRO A 77 -4.24 7.45 -1.55
CA PRO A 77 -4.45 7.96 -2.91
C PRO A 77 -4.83 9.45 -2.90
N PRO A 78 -4.46 10.21 -3.95
CA PRO A 78 -4.77 11.63 -4.04
C PRO A 78 -6.27 11.86 -3.92
N ALA A 79 -6.66 12.89 -3.18
CA ALA A 79 -8.06 13.30 -3.11
C ALA A 79 -8.55 13.58 -4.53
N THR A 80 -9.45 12.74 -5.05
CA THR A 80 -10.04 12.91 -6.38
C THR A 80 -10.75 14.27 -6.43
N GLU A 81 -10.32 15.17 -7.33
CA GLU A 81 -10.97 16.48 -7.57
C GLU A 81 -12.38 16.37 -8.18
N THR A 82 -12.91 15.16 -8.39
CA THR A 82 -14.29 14.94 -8.82
C THR A 82 -15.08 14.28 -7.67
N GLY A 83 -16.22 14.91 -7.36
CA GLY A 83 -17.06 14.68 -6.20
C GLY A 83 -17.14 13.25 -5.66
N PHE A 84 -16.90 13.14 -4.35
CA PHE A 84 -17.47 12.14 -3.44
C PHE A 84 -17.97 10.84 -4.09
N ARG A 85 -17.08 9.84 -4.20
CA ARG A 85 -17.45 8.46 -3.88
C ARG A 85 -16.42 7.88 -2.92
N LYS A 86 -16.68 8.09 -1.62
CA LYS A 86 -16.12 7.27 -0.54
C LYS A 86 -16.67 5.85 -0.70
N GLU A 87 -16.05 5.04 -1.53
CA GLU A 87 -16.06 3.59 -1.31
C GLU A 87 -14.76 3.23 -0.60
N ARG A 88 -14.68 3.67 0.66
CA ARG A 88 -13.68 3.18 1.62
C ARG A 88 -14.08 1.77 1.99
N TYR A 89 -13.60 0.78 1.24
CA TYR A 89 -13.58 -0.60 1.71
C TYR A 89 -12.17 -0.90 2.22
N TYR A 90 -11.98 -0.66 3.53
CA TYR A 90 -10.98 -1.38 4.31
C TYR A 90 -11.69 -2.62 4.85
N LEU A 91 -11.43 -3.77 4.23
CA LEU A 91 -11.71 -5.11 4.77
C LEU A 91 -10.43 -5.93 4.66
#